data_AF-A0A1B9I621-F1
#
_entry.id   AF-A0A1B9I621-F1
#
_cell.length_a   1.000
_cell.length_b   1.000
_cell.length_c   1.000
_cell.angle_alpha   90.00
_cell.angle_beta   90.00
_cell.angle_gamma   90.00
#
_symmetry.space_group_name_H-M   'P 1'
#
loop_
_entity.id
_entity.type
_entity.pdbx_description
1 polymer ?
#
loop_
_entity_poly.entity_id
_entity_poly.type
_entity_poly.pdbx_seq_one_letter_code
_entity_poly.pdbx_strand_id
1 'polypeptide(L)'
;MTTIPSRLAKLTTSVNSWEEARRASLAAYRAWYRSAPDIVQLYALNVSPSLVRLKFRQDFERNRDTITDLSVMNIMLLKNQQEFQETMNAWKQEPHVMQWFKRFDDPTPPKTFLEKFYASRDDPSQVSSF
;
A
#
# COMPACT_ATOMS: atom_id res chain seq x y z
N MET A 1 -15.27 -29.01 -14.96
CA MET A 1 -15.98 -27.79 -14.51
C MET A 1 -15.00 -26.63 -14.65
N THR A 2 -15.23 -25.67 -15.54
CA THR A 2 -14.35 -24.51 -15.73
C THR A 2 -14.86 -23.35 -14.87
N THR A 3 -14.00 -22.75 -14.05
CA THR A 3 -14.34 -21.61 -13.20
C THR A 3 -13.98 -20.30 -13.90
N ILE A 4 -14.90 -19.34 -13.92
CA ILE A 4 -14.69 -18.01 -14.52
C ILE A 4 -13.94 -17.13 -13.52
N PRO A 5 -12.89 -16.40 -13.92
CA PRO A 5 -12.15 -15.54 -13.01
C PRO A 5 -12.98 -14.32 -12.57
N SER A 6 -12.67 -13.80 -11.39
CA SER A 6 -13.30 -12.60 -10.85
C SER A 6 -12.95 -11.34 -11.65
N ARG A 7 -13.78 -10.30 -11.50
CA ARG A 7 -13.57 -9.00 -12.14
C ARG A 7 -12.16 -8.46 -11.81
N LEU A 8 -11.45 -7.97 -12.83
CA LEU A 8 -10.07 -7.45 -12.75
C LEU A 8 -8.98 -8.48 -12.38
N ALA A 9 -9.29 -9.78 -12.42
CA ALA A 9 -8.27 -10.80 -12.27
C ALA A 9 -7.25 -10.72 -13.41
N LYS A 10 -5.97 -10.88 -13.09
CA LYS A 10 -4.88 -11.01 -14.05
C LYS A 10 -4.12 -12.30 -13.79
N LEU A 11 -3.65 -12.93 -14.85
CA LEU A 11 -2.74 -14.06 -14.73
C LEU A 11 -1.42 -13.57 -14.12
N THR A 12 -0.88 -14.32 -13.17
CA THR A 12 0.43 -14.04 -12.59
C THR A 12 1.50 -14.20 -13.68
N THR A 13 2.23 -13.12 -13.95
CA THR A 13 3.36 -13.13 -14.88
C THR A 13 4.62 -12.70 -14.15
N SER A 14 5.75 -13.34 -14.45
CA SER A 14 7.06 -12.91 -13.98
C SER A 14 7.71 -11.98 -15.00
N VAL A 15 8.23 -10.87 -14.52
CA VAL A 15 9.06 -9.96 -15.27
C VAL A 15 10.51 -10.46 -15.24
N ASN A 16 11.18 -10.39 -16.40
CA ASN A 16 12.56 -10.85 -16.56
C ASN A 16 13.56 -9.69 -16.79
N SER A 17 13.08 -8.46 -17.02
CA SER A 17 13.89 -7.27 -17.25
C SER A 17 13.40 -6.06 -16.46
N TRP A 18 14.32 -5.19 -16.04
CA TRP A 18 13.99 -3.93 -15.36
C TRP A 18 13.14 -2.97 -16.21
N GLU A 19 13.27 -3.03 -17.53
CA GLU A 19 12.46 -2.20 -18.44
C GLU A 19 10.99 -2.64 -18.45
N GLU A 20 10.76 -3.95 -18.45
CA GLU A 20 9.42 -4.53 -18.29
C GLU A 20 8.84 -4.20 -16.92
N ALA A 21 9.66 -4.28 -15.87
CA ALA A 21 9.23 -3.99 -14.50
C ALA A 21 8.80 -2.53 -14.37
N ARG A 22 9.57 -1.63 -14.98
CA ARG A 22 9.25 -0.20 -15.06
C ARG A 22 7.96 0.06 -15.83
N ARG A 23 7.74 -0.62 -16.97
CA ARG A 23 6.49 -0.49 -17.73
C ARG A 23 5.29 -0.99 -16.92
N ALA A 24 5.43 -2.14 -16.26
CA ALA A 24 4.40 -2.74 -15.43
C ALA A 24 4.06 -1.87 -14.21
N SER A 25 5.06 -1.34 -13.51
CA SER A 25 4.85 -0.48 -12.34
C SER A 25 4.19 0.85 -12.73
N LEU A 26 4.59 1.46 -13.84
CA LEU A 26 3.92 2.66 -14.37
C LEU A 26 2.48 2.39 -14.81
N ALA A 27 2.21 1.23 -15.40
CA ALA A 27 0.84 0.83 -15.76
C ALA A 27 -0.03 0.64 -14.51
N ALA A 28 0.50 -0.02 -13.48
CA ALA A 28 -0.16 -0.17 -12.19
C ALA A 28 -0.45 1.19 -11.54
N TYR A 29 0.55 2.08 -11.47
CA TYR A 29 0.39 3.43 -10.93
C TYR A 29 -0.71 4.23 -11.65
N ARG A 30 -0.75 4.17 -12.99
CA ARG A 30 -1.80 4.84 -13.78
C ARG A 30 -3.20 4.28 -13.49
N ALA A 31 -3.32 2.97 -13.28
CA ALA A 31 -4.59 2.35 -12.93
C ALA A 31 -5.10 2.89 -11.58
N TRP A 32 -4.26 2.88 -10.55
CA TRP A 32 -4.57 3.46 -9.23
C TRP A 32 -4.91 4.95 -9.29
N TYR A 33 -4.14 5.74 -10.04
CA TYR A 33 -4.36 7.18 -10.14
C TYR A 33 -5.72 7.53 -10.75
N ARG A 34 -6.15 6.75 -11.77
CA ARG A 34 -7.45 6.92 -12.44
C ARG A 34 -8.61 6.45 -11.59
N SER A 35 -8.42 5.41 -10.78
CA SER A 35 -9.47 4.83 -9.95
C SER A 35 -9.70 5.58 -8.63
N ALA A 36 -8.83 6.53 -8.27
CA ALA A 36 -8.96 7.33 -7.04
C ALA A 36 -10.35 7.95 -6.79
N PRO A 37 -11.02 8.63 -7.74
CA PRO A 37 -12.38 9.14 -7.54
C PRO A 37 -13.39 8.01 -7.28
N ASP A 38 -13.28 6.89 -8.01
CA ASP A 38 -14.17 5.74 -7.83
C ASP A 38 -14.00 5.13 -6.44
N ILE A 39 -12.78 5.04 -5.91
CA ILE A 39 -12.51 4.56 -4.54
C ILE A 39 -13.20 5.46 -3.51
N VAL A 40 -13.06 6.79 -3.66
CA VAL A 40 -13.70 7.73 -2.72
C VAL A 40 -15.21 7.56 -2.72
N GLN A 41 -15.81 7.36 -3.90
CA GLN A 41 -17.25 7.15 -4.04
C GLN A 41 -17.70 5.78 -3.51
N LEU A 42 -16.98 4.70 -3.85
CA LEU A 42 -17.29 3.32 -3.45
C LEU A 42 -17.28 3.15 -1.93
N TYR A 43 -16.33 3.78 -1.25
CA TYR A 43 -16.14 3.65 0.19
C TYR A 43 -16.69 4.84 0.99
N ALA A 44 -17.37 5.79 0.33
CA ALA A 44 -17.89 7.01 0.94
C ALA A 44 -16.86 7.74 1.85
N LEU A 45 -15.61 7.83 1.38
CA LEU A 45 -14.51 8.36 2.19
C LEU A 45 -14.68 9.86 2.46
N ASN A 46 -14.36 10.28 3.69
CA ASN A 46 -14.32 11.69 4.10
C ASN A 46 -13.08 12.45 3.58
N VAL A 47 -12.46 11.97 2.49
CA VAL A 47 -11.15 12.41 2.00
C VAL A 47 -11.24 12.78 0.53
N SER A 48 -10.52 13.83 0.11
CA SER A 48 -10.52 14.24 -1.30
C SER A 48 -9.79 13.22 -2.20
N PRO A 49 -10.24 13.01 -3.46
CA PRO A 49 -9.52 12.16 -4.42
C PRO A 49 -8.07 12.60 -4.68
N SER A 50 -7.78 13.90 -4.51
CA SER A 50 -6.41 14.45 -4.62
C SER A 50 -5.49 13.93 -3.51
N LEU A 51 -5.99 13.81 -2.27
CA LEU A 51 -5.21 13.28 -1.15
C LEU A 51 -4.96 11.79 -1.33
N VAL A 52 -5.95 11.04 -1.82
CA VAL A 52 -5.80 9.62 -2.17
C VAL A 52 -4.71 9.42 -3.23
N ARG A 53 -4.67 10.25 -4.27
CA ARG A 53 -3.60 10.23 -5.30
C ARG A 53 -2.22 10.54 -4.73
N LEU A 54 -2.14 11.50 -3.81
CA LEU A 54 -0.89 11.82 -3.11
C LEU A 54 -0.39 10.61 -2.32
N LYS A 55 -1.29 9.88 -1.65
CA LYS A 55 -0.95 8.64 -0.93
C LYS A 55 -0.44 7.54 -1.83
N PHE A 56 -1.11 7.28 -2.96
CA PHE A 56 -0.58 6.33 -3.95
C PHE A 56 0.83 6.71 -4.39
N ARG A 57 1.09 7.99 -4.66
CA ARG A 57 2.45 8.43 -4.98
C ARG A 57 3.42 8.18 -3.83
N GLN A 58 3.05 8.50 -2.60
CA GLN A 58 3.89 8.28 -1.42
C GLN A 58 4.29 6.81 -1.27
N ASP A 59 3.35 5.88 -1.46
CA ASP A 59 3.60 4.45 -1.30
C ASP A 59 4.45 3.87 -2.44
N PHE A 60 4.24 4.32 -3.68
CA PHE A 60 5.08 3.91 -4.81
C PHE A 60 6.52 4.45 -4.67
N GLU A 61 6.70 5.68 -4.18
CA GLU A 61 8.03 6.27 -3.95
C GLU A 61 8.76 5.62 -2.76
N ARG A 62 8.04 5.21 -1.70
CA ARG A 62 8.62 4.51 -0.54
C ARG A 62 9.43 3.28 -0.94
N ASN A 63 8.96 2.57 -1.97
CA ASN A 63 9.56 1.32 -2.42
C ASN A 63 10.58 1.50 -3.56
N ARG A 64 10.84 2.75 -3.99
CA ARG A 64 11.67 3.03 -5.17
C ARG A 64 13.13 2.63 -4.96
N ASP A 65 13.70 2.99 -3.82
CA ASP A 65 15.14 2.85 -3.56
C ASP A 65 15.46 1.56 -2.77
N THR A 66 14.46 0.91 -2.18
CA THR A 66 14.63 -0.28 -1.34
C THR A 66 14.64 -1.58 -2.14
N ILE A 67 14.05 -1.59 -3.33
CA ILE A 67 13.92 -2.81 -4.15
C ILE A 67 15.07 -2.86 -5.16
N THR A 68 16.05 -3.72 -4.87
CA THR A 68 17.20 -3.98 -5.74
C THR A 68 17.09 -5.29 -6.51
N ASP A 69 16.28 -6.25 -6.03
CA ASP A 69 16.08 -7.56 -6.65
C ASP A 69 14.78 -7.61 -7.47
N LEU A 70 14.87 -8.22 -8.66
CA LEU A 70 13.76 -8.41 -9.58
C LEU A 70 12.74 -9.42 -9.03
N SER A 71 13.18 -10.40 -8.24
CA SER A 71 12.27 -11.38 -7.61
C SER A 71 11.28 -10.68 -6.66
N VAL A 72 11.79 -9.74 -5.85
CA VAL A 72 11.01 -8.90 -4.94
C VAL A 72 10.07 -7.99 -5.71
N MET A 73 10.52 -7.42 -6.83
CA MET A 73 9.68 -6.61 -7.71
C MET A 73 8.48 -7.40 -8.25
N ASN A 74 8.68 -8.66 -8.68
CA ASN A 74 7.60 -9.52 -9.15
C ASN A 74 6.54 -9.78 -8.07
N ILE A 75 6.98 -10.05 -6.83
CA ILE A 75 6.07 -10.23 -5.70
C ILE A 75 5.31 -8.93 -5.40
N MET A 76 5.98 -7.77 -5.46
CA MET A 76 5.35 -6.47 -5.23
C MET A 76 4.30 -6.14 -6.29
N LEU A 77 4.59 -6.41 -7.57
CA LEU A 77 3.62 -6.23 -8.66
C LEU A 77 2.40 -7.15 -8.50
N LEU A 78 2.62 -8.41 -8.09
CA LEU A 78 1.54 -9.35 -7.80
C LEU A 78 0.65 -8.84 -6.65
N LYS A 79 1.27 -8.46 -5.51
CA LYS A 79 0.55 -7.91 -4.36
C LYS A 79 -0.21 -6.63 -4.72
N ASN A 80 0.39 -5.76 -5.53
CA ASN A 80 -0.27 -4.54 -5.99
C ASN A 80 -1.55 -4.85 -6.79
N GLN A 81 -1.51 -5.85 -7.67
CA GLN A 81 -2.69 -6.24 -8.45
C GLN A 81 -3.77 -6.89 -7.58
N GLN A 82 -3.40 -7.70 -6.59
CA GLN A 82 -4.33 -8.29 -5.62
C GLN A 82 -5.05 -7.18 -4.82
N GLU A 83 -4.27 -6.24 -4.30
CA GLU A 83 -4.75 -5.06 -3.57
C GLU A 83 -5.71 -4.19 -4.40
N PHE A 84 -5.38 -3.98 -5.67
CA PHE A 84 -6.23 -3.24 -6.60
C PHE A 84 -7.56 -3.95 -6.83
N GLN A 85 -7.52 -5.28 -7.00
CA GLN A 85 -8.70 -6.10 -7.21
C GLN A 85 -9.61 -6.11 -5.98
N GLU A 86 -9.05 -6.31 -4.79
CA GLU A 86 -9.78 -6.27 -3.52
C GLU A 86 -10.46 -4.91 -3.29
N THR A 87 -9.76 -3.83 -3.63
CA THR A 87 -10.28 -2.46 -3.47
C THR A 87 -11.41 -2.17 -4.47
N MET A 88 -11.20 -2.43 -5.76
CA MET A 88 -12.17 -2.12 -6.82
C MET A 88 -13.43 -2.98 -6.77
N ASN A 89 -13.30 -4.22 -6.31
CA ASN A 89 -14.44 -5.13 -6.19
C ASN A 89 -15.19 -4.99 -4.84
N ALA A 90 -14.82 -3.99 -4.02
CA ALA A 90 -15.41 -3.76 -2.71
C ALA A 90 -15.35 -5.00 -1.79
N TRP A 91 -14.25 -5.76 -1.86
CA TRP A 91 -13.98 -6.85 -0.91
C TRP A 91 -13.43 -6.30 0.41
N LYS A 92 -12.79 -5.13 0.36
CA LYS A 92 -12.39 -4.37 1.54
C LYS A 92 -13.57 -3.61 2.13
N GLN A 93 -13.39 -3.18 3.36
CA GLN A 93 -14.26 -2.22 4.04
C GLN A 93 -13.53 -0.90 4.25
N GLU A 94 -14.27 0.17 4.50
CA GLU A 94 -13.74 1.53 4.77
C GLU A 94 -12.55 1.53 5.74
N PRO A 95 -12.54 0.82 6.90
CA PRO A 95 -11.41 0.84 7.82
C PRO A 95 -10.08 0.39 7.19
N HIS A 96 -10.12 -0.57 6.27
CA HIS A 96 -8.93 -1.08 5.58
C HIS A 96 -8.33 -0.04 4.62
N VAL A 97 -9.19 0.74 3.97
CA VAL A 97 -8.78 1.84 3.09
C VAL A 97 -8.27 3.02 3.93
N MET A 98 -8.95 3.31 5.04
CA MET A 98 -8.55 4.37 5.98
C MET A 98 -7.20 4.07 6.64
N GLN A 99 -6.84 2.80 6.78
CA GLN A 99 -5.52 2.38 7.27
C GLN A 99 -4.36 2.90 6.42
N TRP A 100 -4.54 3.12 5.11
CA TRP A 100 -3.49 3.72 4.26
C TRP A 100 -3.14 5.16 4.66
N PHE A 101 -4.11 5.87 5.24
CA PHE A 101 -3.92 7.25 5.69
C PHE A 101 -3.34 7.33 7.10
N LYS A 102 -3.48 6.26 7.89
CA LYS A 102 -2.90 6.20 9.23
C LYS A 102 -1.37 6.35 9.12
N ARG A 103 -0.83 7.39 9.75
CA ARG A 103 0.60 7.40 10.04
C ARG A 103 0.83 6.24 11.00
N PHE A 104 1.70 5.30 10.62
CA PHE A 104 1.96 4.10 11.40
C PHE A 104 2.37 4.39 12.86
N ASP A 105 2.76 5.64 13.15
CA ASP A 105 3.15 6.12 14.46
C ASP A 105 2.50 7.49 14.75
N ASP A 106 1.27 7.52 15.26
CA ASP A 106 0.77 8.68 16.01
C ASP A 106 0.43 8.24 17.45
N PRO A 107 1.12 8.80 18.47
CA PRO A 107 2.13 9.86 18.37
C PRO A 107 3.42 9.39 17.67
N THR A 108 4.09 10.34 17.00
CA THR A 108 5.34 10.12 16.27
C THR A 108 6.33 9.42 17.20
N PRO A 109 7.05 8.37 16.73
CA PRO A 109 7.92 7.65 17.63
C PRO A 109 9.05 8.62 18.03
N PRO A 110 9.37 8.71 19.32
CA PRO A 110 10.40 9.63 19.79
C PRO A 110 11.72 9.35 19.05
N LYS A 111 12.28 10.39 18.43
CA LYS A 111 13.43 10.23 17.53
C LYS A 111 14.74 10.32 18.30
N THR A 112 14.76 11.16 19.33
CA THR A 112 15.95 11.34 20.16
C THR A 112 15.92 10.40 21.36
N PHE A 113 17.10 10.05 21.86
CA PHE A 113 17.23 9.23 23.07
C PHE A 113 16.48 9.84 24.27
N LEU A 114 16.56 11.16 24.44
CA LEU A 114 15.93 11.85 25.57
C LEU A 114 14.39 11.85 25.48
N GLU A 115 13.83 11.98 24.28
CA GLU A 115 12.38 11.80 24.06
C GLU A 115 11.94 10.35 24.35
N LYS A 116 12.74 9.35 23.96
CA LYS A 116 12.46 7.93 24.23
C LYS A 116 12.51 7.63 25.73
N PHE A 117 13.50 8.20 26.40
CA PHE A 117 13.69 8.12 27.84
C PHE A 117 12.50 8.74 28.59
N TYR A 118 12.08 9.96 28.23
CA TYR A 118 10.90 10.59 28.85
C TYR A 118 9.60 9.86 28.54
N ALA A 119 9.49 9.21 27.39
CA ALA A 119 8.34 8.37 27.06
C ALA A 119 8.35 7.01 27.79
N SER A 120 9.38 6.71 28.60
CA SER A 120 9.57 5.41 29.29
C SER A 120 9.52 4.20 28.34
N ARG A 121 9.80 4.39 27.04
CA ARG A 121 9.71 3.35 26.00
C ARG A 121 10.93 2.44 25.95
N ASP A 122 11.99 2.80 26.68
CA ASP A 122 13.25 2.05 26.77
C ASP A 122 13.39 1.30 28.12
N ASP A 123 12.39 1.33 29.02
CA ASP A 123 12.44 0.62 30.30
C ASP A 123 11.97 -0.84 30.13
N PRO A 124 12.88 -1.84 30.20
CA PRO A 124 12.53 -3.25 30.02
C PRO A 124 11.57 -3.80 31.10
N SER A 125 11.33 -3.07 32.20
CA SER A 125 10.34 -3.45 33.22
C SER A 125 8.89 -3.08 32.85
N GLN A 126 8.70 -2.12 31.93
CA GLN A 126 7.39 -1.68 31.41
C GLN A 126 7.04 -2.35 30.07
N VAL A 127 7.99 -3.04 29.42
CA VAL A 127 7.73 -3.91 28.26
C VAL A 127 7.19 -5.26 28.74
N SER A 128 6.17 -5.22 29.60
CA SER A 128 5.39 -6.39 29.96
C SER A 128 4.04 -6.34 29.23
N SER A 129 3.84 -7.33 28.37
CA SER A 129 2.53 -7.89 28.02
C SER A 129 1.69 -7.08 27.02
N PHE A 130 1.98 -7.28 25.73
CA PHE A 130 1.00 -7.79 24.74
C PHE A 130 1.74 -8.59 23.67
#